data_AF-A0A945TP96-F1
#
_entry.id   AF-A0A945TP96-F1
#
_cell.length_a   1.000
_cell.length_b   1.000
_cell.length_c   1.000
_cell.angle_alpha   90.00
_cell.angle_beta   90.00
_cell.angle_gamma   90.00
#
_symmetry.space_group_name_H-M   'P 1'
#
loop_
_entity.id
_entity.type
_entity.pdbx_description
1 polymer ?
#
loop_
_entity_poly.entity_id
_entity_poly.type
_entity_poly.pdbx_seq_one_letter_code
_entity_poly.pdbx_strand_id
1 'polypeptide(L)'
;MLALDLLLQGIVQGAIYALIALGLTLIYGLLRILHVAHAALFTLGGYIGVIVTNETGSLPLALIVAMVSVGLLGIVIYRLAYKPLLDKSPL
;
A
#
# COMPACT_ATOMS: atom_id res chain seq x y z
N MET A 1 31.70 -9.15 -7.19
CA MET A 1 30.70 -8.25 -7.80
C MET A 1 29.30 -8.78 -7.56
N LEU A 2 28.98 -10.01 -8.00
CA LEU A 2 27.68 -10.66 -7.76
C LEU A 2 27.21 -10.71 -6.29
N ALA A 3 28.12 -10.99 -5.34
CA ALA A 3 27.79 -10.99 -3.91
C ALA A 3 27.38 -9.60 -3.37
N LEU A 4 27.97 -8.53 -3.91
CA LEU A 4 27.65 -7.16 -3.48
C LEU A 4 26.28 -6.74 -4.03
N ASP A 5 25.99 -7.07 -5.29
CA ASP A 5 24.68 -6.83 -5.89
C ASP A 5 23.56 -7.58 -5.15
N LEU A 6 23.79 -8.84 -4.79
CA LEU A 6 22.81 -9.65 -4.04
C LEU A 6 22.54 -9.07 -2.65
N LEU A 7 23.57 -8.58 -1.97
CA LEU A 7 23.42 -7.94 -0.67
C LEU A 7 22.62 -6.64 -0.77
N LEU A 8 22.90 -5.80 -1.78
CA LEU A 8 22.15 -4.57 -2.03
C LEU A 8 20.69 -4.87 -2.37
N GLN A 9 20.42 -5.83 -3.26
CA GLN A 9 19.05 -6.26 -3.56
C GLN A 9 18.34 -6.84 -2.35
N GLY A 10 19.03 -7.63 -1.52
CA GLY A 10 18.49 -8.17 -0.28
C GLY A 10 18.07 -7.07 0.70
N ILE A 11 18.89 -6.04 0.86
CA ILE A 11 18.57 -4.88 1.71
C ILE A 11 17.39 -4.10 1.16
N VAL A 12 17.38 -3.82 -0.15
CA VAL A 12 16.26 -3.09 -0.79
C VAL A 12 14.95 -3.86 -0.63
N GLN A 13 14.95 -5.16 -0.92
CA GLN A 13 13.75 -5.99 -0.80
C GLN A 13 13.30 -6.12 0.66
N GLY A 14 14.26 -6.29 1.58
CA GLY A 14 14.01 -6.33 3.02
C GLY A 14 13.39 -5.02 3.55
N ALA A 15 13.89 -3.88 3.08
CA ALA A 15 13.33 -2.57 3.43
C ALA A 15 11.90 -2.39 2.92
N ILE A 16 11.60 -2.85 1.69
CA ILE A 16 10.23 -2.84 1.14
C ILE A 16 9.29 -3.69 2.02
N TYR A 17 9.71 -4.91 2.39
CA TYR A 17 8.92 -5.77 3.27
C TYR A 17 8.76 -5.20 4.68
N ALA A 18 9.81 -4.58 5.23
CA ALA A 18 9.73 -3.89 6.52
C ALA A 18 8.72 -2.72 6.48
N LEU A 19 8.73 -1.93 5.41
CA LEU A 19 7.75 -0.83 5.22
C LEU A 19 6.32 -1.35 5.11
N ILE A 20 6.09 -2.45 4.38
CA ILE A 20 4.77 -3.09 4.28
C ILE A 20 4.30 -3.58 5.66
N ALA A 21 5.18 -4.25 6.40
CA ALA A 21 4.89 -4.73 7.75
C ALA A 21 4.56 -3.58 8.69
N LEU A 22 5.33 -2.49 8.65
CA LEU A 22 5.07 -1.26 9.41
C LEU A 22 3.71 -0.64 9.08
N GLY A 23 3.32 -0.61 7.80
CA GLY A 23 2.00 -0.12 7.40
C GLY A 23 0.86 -0.94 8.01
N LEU A 24 0.96 -2.27 7.94
CA LEU A 24 -0.03 -3.17 8.54
C LEU A 24 -0.07 -3.08 10.06
N THR A 25 1.08 -2.96 10.73
CA THR A 25 1.13 -2.82 12.20
C THR A 25 0.55 -1.49 12.67
N LEU A 26 0.74 -0.39 11.92
CA LEU A 26 0.12 0.90 12.24
C LEU A 26 -1.41 0.84 12.12
N ILE A 27 -1.93 0.24 11.05
CA ILE A 27 -3.38 0.09 10.83
C ILE A 27 -3.99 -0.77 11.95
N TYR A 28 -3.39 -1.92 12.24
CA TYR A 28 -3.87 -2.80 13.30
C TYR A 28 -3.68 -2.17 14.70
N GLY A 29 -2.59 -1.45 14.93
CA GLY A 29 -2.33 -0.78 16.20
C GLY A 29 -3.37 0.28 16.55
N LEU A 30 -3.89 0.98 15.55
CA LEU A 30 -4.94 2.00 15.73
C LEU A 30 -6.35 1.39 15.76
N LEU A 31 -6.67 0.50 14.81
CA LEU A 31 -8.05 0.04 14.60
C LEU A 31 -8.35 -1.29 15.30
N ARG A 32 -7.33 -2.08 15.67
CA ARG A 32 -7.43 -3.48 16.13
C ARG A 32 -8.23 -4.41 15.21
N ILE A 33 -8.39 -4.02 13.93
CA ILE A 33 -9.10 -4.78 12.90
C ILE A 33 -8.08 -5.19 11.83
N LEU A 34 -8.10 -6.46 11.43
CA LEU A 34 -7.25 -6.98 10.36
C LEU A 34 -7.67 -6.40 9.00
N HIS A 35 -6.76 -5.71 8.31
CA HIS A 35 -7.02 -5.11 7.00
C HIS A 35 -6.73 -6.08 5.85
N VAL A 36 -7.69 -6.96 5.55
CA VAL A 36 -7.54 -8.01 4.51
C VAL A 36 -7.41 -7.43 3.08
N ALA A 37 -7.85 -6.20 2.82
CA ALA A 37 -7.77 -5.56 1.50
C ALA A 37 -6.38 -4.96 1.17
N HIS A 38 -5.38 -5.10 2.04
CA HIS A 38 -4.10 -4.40 1.86
C HIS A 38 -3.35 -4.85 0.60
N ALA A 39 -3.32 -6.16 0.32
CA ALA A 39 -2.72 -6.69 -0.90
C ALA A 39 -3.45 -6.22 -2.16
N ALA A 40 -4.78 -6.12 -2.12
CA ALA A 40 -5.58 -5.63 -3.24
C ALA A 40 -5.27 -4.16 -3.57
N LEU A 41 -5.13 -3.31 -2.56
CA LEU A 41 -4.72 -1.90 -2.74
C LEU A 41 -3.30 -1.79 -3.33
N PHE A 42 -2.39 -2.66 -2.90
CA PHE A 42 -1.03 -2.71 -3.41
C PHE A 42 -1.00 -3.09 -4.90
N THR A 43 -1.73 -4.13 -5.29
CA THR A 43 -1.86 -4.55 -6.69
C THR A 43 -2.53 -3.47 -7.55
N LEU A 44 -3.57 -2.82 -7.04
CA LEU A 44 -4.25 -1.73 -7.74
C LEU A 44 -3.29 -0.56 -8.02
N GLY A 45 -2.53 -0.12 -7.02
CA GLY A 45 -1.54 0.96 -7.19
C GLY A 45 -0.47 0.62 -8.21
N GLY A 46 0.03 -0.62 -8.19
CA GLY A 46 0.98 -1.11 -9.19
C GLY A 46 0.39 -1.12 -10.59
N TYR A 47 -0.84 -1.59 -10.76
CA TYR A 47 -1.51 -1.66 -12.05
C TYR A 47 -1.79 -0.27 -12.64
N ILE A 48 -2.26 0.67 -11.80
CA ILE A 48 -2.42 2.08 -12.18
C ILE A 48 -1.07 2.67 -12.60
N GLY A 49 -0.01 2.41 -11.84
CA GLY A 49 1.34 2.84 -12.18
C GLY A 49 1.80 2.34 -13.55
N VAL A 50 1.58 1.05 -13.86
CA VAL A 50 1.93 0.46 -15.16
C VAL A 50 1.14 1.11 -16.30
N ILE A 51 -0.19 1.23 -16.15
CA ILE A 51 -1.04 1.85 -17.18
C ILE A 51 -0.59 3.28 -17.46
N VAL A 52 -0.42 4.08 -16.42
CA VAL A 52 -0.04 5.49 -16.57
C VAL A 52 1.36 5.62 -17.16
N THR A 53 2.30 4.76 -16.77
CA THR A 53 3.66 4.76 -17.36
C THR A 53 3.61 4.39 -18.84
N ASN A 54 2.81 3.41 -19.24
CA ASN A 54 2.69 2.99 -20.63
C ASN A 54 2.06 4.07 -21.52
N GLU A 55 1.07 4.81 -21.00
CA GLU A 55 0.36 5.85 -21.76
C GLU A 55 1.13 7.17 -21.81
N THR A 56 1.80 7.55 -20.72
CA THR A 56 2.46 8.88 -20.60
C THR A 56 3.98 8.85 -20.76
N GLY A 57 4.60 7.67 -20.67
CA GLY A 57 6.06 7.52 -20.61
C GLY A 57 6.70 8.08 -19.34
N SER A 58 5.91 8.60 -18.39
CA SER A 58 6.39 9.35 -17.22
C SER A 58 6.19 8.56 -15.93
N LEU A 59 7.29 8.00 -15.42
CA LEU A 59 7.32 7.30 -14.14
C LEU A 59 6.92 8.21 -12.94
N PRO A 60 7.38 9.47 -12.85
CA PRO A 60 6.99 10.36 -11.74
C PRO A 60 5.48 10.63 -11.73
N LEU A 61 4.88 10.81 -12.91
CA LEU A 61 3.45 11.05 -13.04
C LEU A 61 2.65 9.80 -12.65
N ALA A 62 3.09 8.63 -13.08
CA ALA A 62 2.51 7.35 -12.67
C ALA A 62 2.52 7.16 -11.15
N LEU A 63 3.63 7.52 -10.49
CA LEU A 63 3.75 7.44 -9.04
C LEU A 63 2.71 8.32 -8.33
N ILE A 64 2.61 9.58 -8.73
CA ILE A 64 1.67 10.55 -8.13
C ILE A 64 0.23 10.06 -8.35
N VAL A 65 -0.12 9.65 -9.56
CA VAL A 65 -1.46 9.17 -9.88
C VAL A 65 -1.81 7.92 -9.09
N ALA A 66 -0.91 6.94 -8.99
CA ALA A 66 -1.11 5.73 -8.21
C ALA A 66 -1.27 6.03 -6.70
N MET A 67 -0.43 6.92 -6.15
CA MET A 67 -0.53 7.33 -4.74
C MET A 67 -1.85 8.01 -4.42
N VAL A 68 -2.28 8.97 -5.25
CA VAL A 68 -3.52 9.72 -5.03
C VAL A 68 -4.73 8.81 -5.18
N SER A 69 -4.79 7.99 -6.22
CA SER A 69 -5.92 7.09 -6.48
C SER A 69 -6.08 6.03 -5.38
N VAL A 70 -5.00 5.35 -4.98
CA VAL A 70 -5.03 4.37 -3.88
C VAL A 70 -5.33 5.05 -2.54
N GLY A 71 -4.76 6.24 -2.29
CA GLY A 71 -5.03 7.01 -1.08
C GLY A 71 -6.50 7.41 -0.93
N LEU A 72 -7.12 7.89 -2.01
CA LEU A 72 -8.56 8.19 -2.04
C LEU A 72 -9.41 6.94 -1.78
N LEU A 73 -9.06 5.82 -2.39
CA LEU A 73 -9.75 4.56 -2.16
C LEU A 73 -9.62 4.11 -0.70
N GLY A 74 -8.45 4.30 -0.08
CA GLY A 74 -8.22 4.06 1.34
C GLY A 74 -9.14 4.90 2.24
N ILE A 75 -9.36 6.18 1.90
CA ILE A 75 -10.32 7.05 2.62
C ILE A 75 -11.75 6.52 2.48
N VAL A 76 -12.13 6.07 1.29
CA VAL A 76 -13.46 5.49 1.03
C VAL A 76 -13.66 4.22 1.86
N ILE A 77 -12.68 3.31 1.86
CA ILE A 77 -12.71 2.08 2.66
C ILE A 77 -12.80 2.42 4.16
N TYR A 78 -12.03 3.40 4.63
CA TYR A 78 -12.10 3.87 6.00
C TYR A 78 -13.51 4.34 6.38
N ARG A 79 -14.14 5.17 5.55
CA ARG A 79 -15.48 5.70 5.84
C ARG A 79 -16.58 4.65 5.77
N LEU A 80 -16.50 3.72 4.82
CA LEU A 80 -17.58 2.76 4.55
C LEU A 80 -17.45 1.46 5.34
N ALA A 81 -16.23 0.98 5.60
CA ALA A 81 -15.99 -0.28 6.30
C ALA A 81 -15.56 -0.03 7.74
N TYR A 82 -14.48 0.73 7.95
CA TYR A 82 -13.87 0.84 9.28
C TYR A 82 -14.68 1.69 10.25
N LYS A 83 -15.11 2.89 9.84
CA LYS A 83 -15.90 3.80 10.69
C LYS A 83 -17.16 3.14 11.29
N PRO A 84 -18.05 2.48 10.53
CA PRO A 84 -19.25 1.86 11.11
C PRO A 84 -18.95 0.65 11.99
N LEU A 85 -17.81 -0.03 11.81
CA LEU A 85 -17.38 -1.12 12.70
C LEU A 85 -16.85 -0.60 14.04
N LEU A 86 -16.19 0.57 14.03
CA LEU A 86 -15.73 1.24 15.25
C LEU A 86 -16.88 1.87 16.06
N ASP A 87 -17.94 2.33 15.39
CA ASP A 87 -19.09 2.95 16.04
C ASP A 87 -20.03 1.93 16.73
N LYS A 88 -19.86 0.62 16.49
CA LYS A 88 -20.62 -0.42 17.20
C LYS A 88 -19.86 -0.90 18.44
N SER A 89 -20.52 -0.80 19.60
CA SER A 89 -20.05 -1.36 20.88
C SER A 89 -19.53 -2.79 20.69
N PRO A 90 -18.40 -3.17 21.33
CA PRO A 90 -17.98 -4.56 21.37
C PRO A 90 -19.12 -5.37 22.00
N LEU A 91 -19.52 -6.46 21.35
CA LEU A 91 -20.34 -7.51 21.96
C LEU A 91 -19.52 -8.23 23.02
#